data_AF-A0A813B2N6-F1
#
_entry.id   AF-A0A813B2N6-F1
#
_cell.length_a   1.000
_cell.length_b   1.000
_cell.length_c   1.000
_cell.angle_alpha   90.00
_cell.angle_beta   90.00
_cell.angle_gamma   90.00
#
_symmetry.space_group_name_H-M   'P 1'
#
loop_
_entity.id
_entity.type
_entity.pdbx_description
1 polymer ?
#
loop_
_entity_poly.entity_id
_entity_poly.type
_entity_poly.pdbx_seq_one_letter_code
_entity_poly.pdbx_strand_id
1 'polypeptide(L)'
;MLRIAFALLSLANAWWDHGHMMVAEIARQQLTSEQLTHINEILKDFSIDYPAASDVVTAAVWPDLIKCSGSFCHTEVIDNMHIFDSWHFNGRPYNPENMKLPAGSNNWQNNPSALYTMTSGFISLGSSNSRFTHNFFIRWLLHVVGDVHQPLHSCDGYFDNDRLGHFPFSDLGGNRIPIESPCANNLHAYWDSAGCSYVVNWSPQIDAVRKQLTANATALVAKYPKTSPAFAGRYVEDELHDCWNALLAGRAATVKPFDVCKQVFFSWSNDTFNNGVERAYTGITRESPIPDDYAAWVKEFSEQQFVLAGYRLGGLLQLVASRSVMSSPGAPHPPGQWTLAAKLFAILSLLLAVLVAMLLRSVLKLRRNLVEVSLVEGIDPHV
;
A
#
# COMPACT_ATOMS: atom_id res chain seq x y z
N MET A 1 -22.15 -47.42 4.78
CA MET A 1 -22.27 -46.11 5.47
C MET A 1 -21.31 -45.14 4.78
N LEU A 2 -21.84 -44.13 4.10
CA LEU A 2 -21.04 -43.18 3.34
C LEU A 2 -20.60 -42.03 4.26
N ARG A 3 -19.32 -41.96 4.63
CA ARG A 3 -18.77 -40.81 5.36
C ARG A 3 -18.35 -39.74 4.36
N ILE A 4 -19.24 -38.79 4.12
CA ILE A 4 -18.89 -37.56 3.39
C ILE A 4 -18.01 -36.72 4.33
N ALA A 5 -16.71 -36.73 4.08
CA ALA A 5 -15.80 -35.78 4.70
C ALA A 5 -15.95 -34.43 3.98
N PHE A 6 -16.63 -33.48 4.61
CA PHE A 6 -16.58 -32.08 4.18
C PHE A 6 -15.16 -31.55 4.46
N ALA A 7 -14.30 -31.59 3.44
CA ALA A 7 -13.11 -30.76 3.41
C ALA A 7 -13.58 -29.30 3.26
N LEU A 8 -13.60 -28.57 4.38
CA LEU A 8 -13.66 -27.12 4.33
C LEU A 8 -12.38 -26.64 3.64
N LEU A 9 -12.49 -26.28 2.37
CA LEU A 9 -11.44 -25.60 1.62
C LEU A 9 -11.24 -24.22 2.27
N SER A 10 -10.30 -24.15 3.21
CA SER A 10 -9.75 -22.88 3.68
C SER A 10 -9.00 -22.25 2.52
N LEU A 11 -9.70 -21.37 1.79
CA LEU A 11 -9.10 -20.51 0.77
C LEU A 11 -8.02 -19.69 1.43
N ALA A 12 -6.78 -20.03 1.14
CA ALA A 12 -5.64 -19.53 1.85
C ALA A 12 -4.68 -18.87 0.86
N ASN A 13 -4.29 -17.67 1.26
CA ASN A 13 -3.38 -16.75 0.60
C ASN A 13 -2.63 -16.07 1.76
N ALA A 14 -1.67 -15.21 1.43
CA ALA A 14 -0.92 -14.35 2.34
C ALA A 14 -0.06 -13.36 1.49
N TRP A 15 1.01 -12.66 1.93
CA TRP A 15 1.36 -12.22 3.29
C TRP A 15 0.11 -11.64 3.94
N TRP A 16 -0.72 -11.00 3.09
CA TRP A 16 -2.13 -10.70 3.27
C TRP A 16 -2.35 -10.00 4.60
N ASP A 17 -3.58 -10.10 5.04
CA ASP A 17 -4.04 -9.23 6.08
C ASP A 17 -3.28 -9.48 7.39
N HIS A 18 -3.00 -10.73 7.75
CA HIS A 18 -2.27 -11.05 8.97
C HIS A 18 -0.83 -10.52 8.96
N GLY A 19 -0.06 -10.73 7.88
CA GLY A 19 1.34 -10.33 7.80
C GLY A 19 1.51 -8.82 7.90
N HIS A 20 0.74 -8.07 7.11
CA HIS A 20 0.76 -6.60 7.16
C HIS A 20 0.25 -6.07 8.52
N MET A 21 -0.84 -6.62 9.05
CA MET A 21 -1.33 -6.26 10.38
C MET A 21 -0.32 -6.62 11.49
N MET A 22 0.46 -7.69 11.36
CA MET A 22 1.49 -8.08 12.33
C MET A 22 2.64 -7.06 12.37
N VAL A 23 3.17 -6.71 11.20
CA VAL A 23 4.21 -5.68 11.06
C VAL A 23 3.74 -4.34 11.62
N ALA A 24 2.52 -3.94 11.27
CA ALA A 24 1.92 -2.70 11.74
C ALA A 24 1.59 -2.71 13.25
N GLU A 25 1.19 -3.84 13.82
CA GLU A 25 0.97 -4.00 15.26
C GLU A 25 2.29 -3.95 16.05
N ILE A 26 3.37 -4.55 15.54
CA ILE A 26 4.72 -4.44 16.13
C ILE A 26 5.22 -2.98 16.05
N ALA A 27 4.96 -2.28 14.94
CA ALA A 27 5.23 -0.85 14.84
C ALA A 27 4.39 -0.03 15.84
N ARG A 28 3.09 -0.33 15.98
CA ARG A 28 2.17 0.31 16.93
C ARG A 28 2.64 0.19 18.37
N GLN A 29 3.21 -0.95 18.77
CA GLN A 29 3.72 -1.20 20.12
C GLN A 29 4.96 -0.35 20.48
N GLN A 30 5.57 0.35 19.51
CA GLN A 30 6.70 1.27 19.73
C GLN A 30 6.28 2.75 19.78
N LEU A 31 5.00 3.07 19.52
CA LEU A 31 4.50 4.45 19.53
C LEU A 31 4.00 4.86 20.92
N THR A 32 4.21 6.12 21.28
CA THR A 32 3.50 6.70 22.43
C THR A 32 2.01 6.82 22.13
N SER A 33 1.18 6.92 23.18
CA SER A 33 -0.27 7.14 23.03
C SER A 33 -0.59 8.42 22.23
N GLU A 34 0.25 9.44 22.32
CA GLU A 34 0.13 10.70 21.56
C GLU A 34 0.44 10.48 20.07
N GLN A 35 1.58 9.87 19.75
CA GLN A 35 1.97 9.55 18.36
C GLN A 35 0.92 8.65 17.68
N LEU A 36 0.46 7.61 18.39
CA LEU A 36 -0.58 6.71 17.91
C LEU A 36 -1.92 7.43 17.68
N THR A 37 -2.29 8.34 18.57
CA THR A 37 -3.50 9.17 18.41
C THR A 37 -3.39 10.04 17.17
N HIS A 38 -2.27 10.74 16.99
CA HIS A 38 -2.02 11.62 15.84
C HIS A 38 -2.10 10.88 14.50
N ILE A 39 -1.43 9.72 14.36
CA ILE A 39 -1.46 8.92 13.13
C ILE A 39 -2.88 8.37 12.88
N ASN A 40 -3.57 7.86 13.91
CA ASN A 40 -4.93 7.37 13.76
C ASN A 40 -5.93 8.48 13.41
N GLU A 41 -5.73 9.70 13.89
CA GLU A 41 -6.52 10.86 13.47
C GLU A 41 -6.35 11.14 11.98
N ILE A 42 -5.14 11.01 11.42
CA ILE A 42 -4.92 11.14 9.97
C ILE A 42 -5.63 10.01 9.21
N LEU A 43 -5.41 8.75 9.60
CA LEU A 43 -5.94 7.57 8.89
C LEU A 43 -7.47 7.52 8.82
N LYS A 44 -8.15 8.04 9.86
CA LYS A 44 -9.61 8.16 9.96
C LYS A 44 -10.26 9.01 8.87
N ASP A 45 -9.54 9.89 8.16
CA ASP A 45 -10.12 10.70 7.09
C ASP A 45 -10.76 9.83 5.97
N PHE A 46 -10.29 8.59 5.81
CA PHE A 46 -10.76 7.63 4.81
C PHE A 46 -11.73 6.58 5.38
N SER A 47 -12.22 6.76 6.62
CA SER A 47 -13.06 5.76 7.31
C SER A 47 -14.48 5.61 6.77
N ILE A 48 -14.94 6.53 5.92
CA ILE A 48 -16.23 6.43 5.22
C ILE A 48 -16.12 5.42 4.07
N ASP A 49 -15.07 5.54 3.26
CA ASP A 49 -14.83 4.68 2.10
C ASP A 49 -14.21 3.33 2.50
N TYR A 50 -13.38 3.34 3.56
CA TYR A 50 -12.66 2.16 4.07
C TYR A 50 -12.93 1.94 5.57
N PRO A 51 -14.17 1.58 5.94
CA PRO A 51 -14.54 1.26 7.32
C PRO A 51 -13.71 0.08 7.84
N ALA A 52 -13.37 0.10 9.13
CA ALA A 52 -12.52 -0.89 9.81
C ALA A 52 -11.09 -1.10 9.23
N ALA A 53 -10.68 -0.36 8.20
CA ALA A 53 -9.32 -0.32 7.65
C ALA A 53 -8.68 1.08 7.79
N SER A 54 -8.81 1.69 8.98
CA SER A 54 -8.53 3.13 9.19
C SER A 54 -7.86 3.45 10.54
N ASP A 55 -7.12 2.51 11.10
CA ASP A 55 -6.15 2.70 12.20
C ASP A 55 -4.79 2.10 11.81
N VAL A 56 -3.71 2.42 12.53
CA VAL A 56 -2.33 1.97 12.22
C VAL A 56 -2.24 0.49 11.84
N VAL A 57 -2.98 -0.40 12.50
CA VAL A 57 -2.92 -1.84 12.25
C VAL A 57 -3.69 -2.20 10.99
N THR A 58 -4.96 -1.80 10.91
CA THR A 58 -5.88 -2.24 9.84
C THR A 58 -5.71 -1.47 8.54
N ALA A 59 -5.16 -0.26 8.59
CA ALA A 59 -4.79 0.51 7.39
C ALA A 59 -3.64 -0.14 6.60
N ALA A 60 -2.88 -1.05 7.23
CA ALA A 60 -1.79 -1.78 6.58
C ALA A 60 -2.26 -2.77 5.50
N VAL A 61 -3.55 -3.14 5.47
CA VAL A 61 -4.10 -4.05 4.43
C VAL A 61 -4.68 -3.28 3.24
N TRP A 62 -4.84 -1.96 3.37
CA TRP A 62 -5.57 -1.13 2.40
C TRP A 62 -5.06 -1.19 0.95
N PRO A 63 -3.74 -1.22 0.66
CA PRO A 63 -3.26 -1.36 -0.72
C PRO A 63 -3.74 -2.62 -1.44
N ASP A 64 -3.81 -3.76 -0.75
CA ASP A 64 -4.38 -4.99 -1.34
C ASP A 64 -5.90 -4.92 -1.45
N LEU A 65 -6.60 -4.28 -0.50
CA LEU A 65 -8.05 -4.08 -0.58
C LEU A 65 -8.44 -3.30 -1.83
N ILE A 66 -7.73 -2.21 -2.16
CA ILE A 66 -8.05 -1.39 -3.35
C ILE A 66 -7.70 -2.10 -4.66
N LYS A 67 -6.72 -3.00 -4.65
CA LYS A 67 -6.29 -3.82 -5.79
C LYS A 67 -7.23 -4.99 -6.06
N CYS A 68 -7.92 -5.49 -5.02
CA CYS A 68 -8.73 -6.69 -5.10
C CYS A 68 -9.82 -6.60 -6.18
N SER A 69 -10.05 -7.71 -6.88
CA SER A 69 -11.02 -7.81 -7.96
C SER A 69 -11.83 -9.12 -7.92
N GLY A 70 -13.16 -9.03 -8.01
CA GLY A 70 -14.06 -10.18 -8.05
C GLY A 70 -14.60 -10.66 -6.69
N SER A 71 -15.17 -11.86 -6.67
CA SER A 71 -16.03 -12.35 -5.57
C SER A 71 -15.29 -12.86 -4.32
N PHE A 72 -13.96 -12.76 -4.28
CA PHE A 72 -13.15 -13.14 -3.11
C PHE A 72 -12.71 -11.94 -2.27
N CYS A 73 -13.06 -10.71 -2.69
CA CYS A 73 -12.78 -9.50 -1.92
C CYS A 73 -13.69 -9.40 -0.70
N HIS A 74 -13.10 -9.18 0.47
CA HIS A 74 -13.82 -9.06 1.75
C HIS A 74 -14.30 -7.63 2.04
N THR A 75 -14.58 -6.85 0.99
CA THR A 75 -14.98 -5.44 1.04
C THR A 75 -16.36 -5.23 0.43
N GLU A 76 -17.10 -4.23 0.93
CA GLU A 76 -18.41 -3.83 0.33
C GLU A 76 -18.25 -3.11 -1.01
N VAL A 77 -17.08 -2.47 -1.22
CA VAL A 77 -16.71 -1.75 -2.44
C VAL A 77 -15.48 -2.45 -3.06
N ILE A 78 -15.53 -2.70 -4.37
CA ILE A 78 -14.43 -3.30 -5.15
C ILE A 78 -13.84 -2.19 -6.02
N ASP A 79 -12.67 -1.67 -5.65
CA ASP A 79 -12.02 -0.56 -6.36
C ASP A 79 -11.28 -1.02 -7.64
N ASN A 80 -10.77 -2.27 -7.68
CA ASN A 80 -10.10 -2.85 -8.85
C ASN A 80 -8.93 -1.97 -9.39
N MET A 81 -8.16 -1.38 -8.48
CA MET A 81 -7.20 -0.29 -8.70
C MET A 81 -5.79 -0.78 -9.08
N HIS A 82 -5.67 -1.49 -10.22
CA HIS A 82 -4.42 -2.11 -10.67
C HIS A 82 -3.27 -1.15 -11.08
N ILE A 83 -3.49 0.17 -11.07
CA ILE A 83 -2.42 1.16 -11.38
C ILE A 83 -1.26 1.14 -10.37
N PHE A 84 -1.49 0.59 -9.18
CA PHE A 84 -0.49 0.47 -8.12
C PHE A 84 0.11 -0.93 -7.98
N ASP A 85 -0.22 -1.90 -8.84
CA ASP A 85 0.24 -3.30 -8.69
C ASP A 85 1.75 -3.43 -8.49
N SER A 86 2.55 -2.64 -9.23
CA SER A 86 4.02 -2.69 -9.13
C SER A 86 4.58 -2.03 -7.86
N TRP A 87 3.77 -1.30 -7.07
CA TRP A 87 4.21 -0.61 -5.86
C TRP A 87 4.49 -1.57 -4.70
N HIS A 88 4.07 -2.84 -4.81
CA HIS A 88 4.19 -3.88 -3.78
C HIS A 88 5.49 -4.68 -3.84
N PHE A 89 6.31 -4.57 -4.90
CA PHE A 89 7.48 -5.45 -5.05
C PHE A 89 8.68 -4.79 -5.72
N ASN A 90 9.84 -5.41 -5.57
CA ASN A 90 11.09 -5.09 -6.24
C ASN A 90 11.52 -6.31 -7.07
N GLY A 91 11.38 -6.24 -8.41
CA GLY A 91 11.77 -7.30 -9.35
C GLY A 91 13.28 -7.48 -9.51
N ARG A 92 14.04 -7.61 -8.42
CA ARG A 92 15.50 -7.80 -8.48
C ARG A 92 15.83 -9.21 -8.98
N PRO A 93 16.60 -9.39 -10.06
CA PRO A 93 16.87 -10.72 -10.59
C PRO A 93 17.61 -11.63 -9.60
N TYR A 94 17.05 -12.80 -9.35
CA TYR A 94 17.72 -13.96 -8.78
C TYR A 94 17.93 -14.99 -9.90
N ASN A 95 19.20 -15.22 -10.27
CA ASN A 95 19.59 -15.98 -11.45
C ASN A 95 20.80 -16.87 -11.13
N PRO A 96 20.61 -17.95 -10.34
CA PRO A 96 21.71 -18.80 -9.88
C PRO A 96 22.39 -19.58 -11.03
N GLU A 97 21.68 -19.76 -12.15
CA GLU A 97 22.14 -20.51 -13.32
C GLU A 97 22.89 -19.63 -14.34
N ASN A 98 23.09 -18.34 -14.03
CA ASN A 98 23.75 -17.35 -14.90
C ASN A 98 23.13 -17.26 -16.32
N MET A 99 21.81 -17.45 -16.40
CA MET A 99 21.05 -17.34 -17.65
C MET A 99 21.19 -15.95 -18.28
N LYS A 100 21.07 -15.89 -19.61
CA LYS A 100 20.98 -14.61 -20.33
C LYS A 100 19.61 -13.97 -20.07
N LEU A 101 19.58 -12.96 -19.20
CA LEU A 101 18.35 -12.25 -18.84
C LEU A 101 17.79 -11.39 -19.98
N PRO A 102 16.45 -11.16 -20.01
CA PRO A 102 15.82 -10.16 -20.87
C PRO A 102 16.41 -8.75 -20.70
N ALA A 103 16.32 -7.95 -21.76
CA ALA A 103 16.73 -6.55 -21.70
C ALA A 103 15.87 -5.79 -20.69
N GLY A 104 16.51 -5.13 -19.72
CA GLY A 104 15.83 -4.36 -18.69
C GLY A 104 15.56 -5.09 -17.36
N SER A 105 15.85 -6.40 -17.22
CA SER A 105 15.70 -7.10 -15.93
C SER A 105 16.45 -6.45 -14.76
N ASN A 106 17.60 -5.80 -15.03
CA ASN A 106 18.35 -5.07 -14.00
C ASN A 106 17.79 -3.66 -13.66
N ASN A 107 16.75 -3.19 -14.36
CA ASN A 107 16.16 -1.87 -14.20
C ASN A 107 15.04 -1.81 -13.15
N TRP A 108 14.96 -2.78 -12.23
CA TRP A 108 13.96 -2.87 -11.16
C TRP A 108 13.87 -1.65 -10.24
N GLN A 109 14.90 -0.80 -10.22
CA GLN A 109 14.93 0.48 -9.50
C GLN A 109 14.38 1.68 -10.28
N ASN A 110 14.06 1.54 -11.57
CA ASN A 110 13.78 2.66 -12.48
C ASN A 110 12.28 2.90 -12.72
N ASN A 111 11.42 1.96 -12.31
CA ASN A 111 9.96 2.04 -12.39
C ASN A 111 9.38 2.20 -10.98
N PRO A 112 8.08 2.53 -10.84
CA PRO A 112 7.38 2.40 -9.57
C PRO A 112 7.49 0.95 -9.07
N SER A 113 8.12 0.80 -7.91
CA SER A 113 8.49 -0.44 -7.22
C SER A 113 8.34 -0.19 -5.72
N ALA A 114 8.39 -1.23 -4.88
CA ALA A 114 8.34 -1.07 -3.44
C ALA A 114 9.43 -0.09 -2.90
N LEU A 115 10.63 -0.13 -3.48
CA LEU A 115 11.71 0.82 -3.19
C LEU A 115 11.32 2.27 -3.56
N TYR A 116 10.72 2.48 -4.74
CA TYR A 116 10.24 3.79 -5.16
C TYR A 116 9.10 4.29 -4.27
N THR A 117 8.15 3.41 -3.90
CA THR A 117 7.00 3.72 -3.04
C THR A 117 7.45 4.15 -1.66
N MET A 118 8.38 3.42 -1.02
CA MET A 118 8.93 3.81 0.29
C MET A 118 9.64 5.16 0.21
N THR A 119 10.55 5.30 -0.77
CA THR A 119 11.34 6.53 -0.95
C THR A 119 10.44 7.74 -1.19
N SER A 120 9.58 7.67 -2.19
CA SER A 120 8.69 8.77 -2.59
C SER A 120 7.64 9.08 -1.53
N GLY A 121 7.10 8.06 -0.86
CA GLY A 121 6.15 8.20 0.22
C GLY A 121 6.74 8.90 1.44
N PHE A 122 7.89 8.44 1.94
CA PHE A 122 8.54 9.05 3.10
C PHE A 122 8.95 10.51 2.83
N ILE A 123 9.48 10.79 1.63
CA ILE A 123 9.79 12.16 1.18
C ILE A 123 8.52 13.03 1.11
N SER A 124 7.39 12.47 0.68
CA SER A 124 6.10 13.19 0.61
C SER A 124 5.56 13.52 2.00
N LEU A 125 5.70 12.61 2.98
CA LEU A 125 5.38 12.90 4.39
C LEU A 125 6.31 13.98 4.98
N GLY A 126 7.59 13.95 4.60
CA GLY A 126 8.60 14.94 5.00
C GLY A 126 8.53 16.29 4.28
N SER A 127 7.66 16.47 3.28
CA SER A 127 7.58 17.72 2.50
C SER A 127 6.17 18.30 2.33
N SER A 128 5.12 17.47 2.34
CA SER A 128 3.73 17.91 2.24
C SER A 128 3.11 18.20 3.61
N ASN A 129 2.15 19.12 3.63
CA ASN A 129 1.25 19.38 4.77
C ASN A 129 -0.20 18.94 4.48
N SER A 130 -0.45 18.32 3.32
CA SER A 130 -1.77 17.83 2.93
C SER A 130 -2.12 16.55 3.69
N ARG A 131 -3.24 16.56 4.42
CA ARG A 131 -3.76 15.36 5.10
C ARG A 131 -4.08 14.22 4.15
N PHE A 132 -4.50 14.50 2.90
CA PHE A 132 -4.66 13.47 1.87
C PHE A 132 -3.32 12.79 1.56
N THR A 133 -2.26 13.58 1.31
CA THR A 133 -0.91 13.03 1.08
C THR A 133 -0.42 12.21 2.26
N HIS A 134 -0.70 12.67 3.48
CA HIS A 134 -0.32 11.95 4.70
C HIS A 134 -1.09 10.65 4.88
N ASN A 135 -2.41 10.66 4.76
CA ASN A 135 -3.25 9.46 4.84
C ASN A 135 -2.84 8.43 3.78
N PHE A 136 -2.74 8.85 2.52
CA PHE A 136 -2.34 7.99 1.39
C PHE A 136 -0.97 7.35 1.60
N PHE A 137 0.08 8.13 1.91
CA PHE A 137 1.42 7.56 2.05
C PHE A 137 1.68 6.86 3.38
N ILE A 138 0.97 7.19 4.47
CA ILE A 138 1.03 6.36 5.69
C ILE A 138 0.45 4.98 5.39
N ARG A 139 -0.70 4.87 4.71
CA ARG A 139 -1.28 3.58 4.29
C ARG A 139 -0.30 2.76 3.44
N TRP A 140 0.30 3.38 2.43
CA TRP A 140 1.32 2.71 1.61
C TRP A 140 2.52 2.25 2.42
N LEU A 141 3.07 3.09 3.31
CA LEU A 141 4.24 2.73 4.12
C LEU A 141 3.96 1.65 5.17
N LEU A 142 2.75 1.62 5.76
CA LEU A 142 2.33 0.53 6.65
C LEU A 142 2.33 -0.84 5.95
N HIS A 143 1.96 -0.86 4.66
CA HIS A 143 1.87 -2.08 3.86
C HIS A 143 3.22 -2.48 3.26
N VAL A 144 3.85 -1.58 2.49
CA VAL A 144 5.01 -1.88 1.63
C VAL A 144 6.32 -2.10 2.42
N VAL A 145 6.40 -1.59 3.65
CA VAL A 145 7.49 -1.95 4.56
C VAL A 145 7.35 -3.43 4.97
N GLY A 146 6.13 -3.96 5.04
CA GLY A 146 5.90 -5.39 5.12
C GLY A 146 6.38 -6.13 3.87
N ASP A 147 5.90 -5.72 2.69
CA ASP A 147 6.25 -6.33 1.39
C ASP A 147 7.76 -6.54 1.22
N VAL A 148 8.59 -5.51 1.43
CA VAL A 148 10.05 -5.64 1.22
C VAL A 148 10.76 -6.51 2.25
N HIS A 149 10.05 -7.02 3.26
CA HIS A 149 10.52 -8.03 4.18
C HIS A 149 10.03 -9.45 3.83
N GLN A 150 9.14 -9.60 2.85
CA GLN A 150 8.82 -10.87 2.18
C GLN A 150 9.91 -11.13 1.09
N PRO A 151 10.68 -12.23 1.16
CA PRO A 151 11.74 -12.56 0.18
C PRO A 151 11.30 -12.50 -1.28
N LEU A 152 10.14 -13.05 -1.59
CA LEU A 152 9.61 -13.17 -2.94
C LEU A 152 8.93 -11.90 -3.48
N HIS A 153 8.65 -10.91 -2.63
CA HIS A 153 8.40 -9.53 -3.07
C HIS A 153 9.70 -8.78 -3.38
N SER A 154 10.86 -9.29 -2.96
CA SER A 154 12.16 -8.65 -3.18
C SER A 154 12.92 -9.19 -4.39
N CYS A 155 12.37 -10.13 -5.16
CA CYS A 155 13.05 -10.74 -6.30
C CYS A 155 12.14 -11.17 -7.47
N ASP A 156 12.75 -11.30 -8.65
CA ASP A 156 12.25 -12.05 -9.80
C ASP A 156 13.18 -13.28 -10.01
N GLY A 157 12.65 -14.51 -9.95
CA GLY A 157 13.43 -15.74 -10.11
C GLY A 157 13.56 -16.18 -11.57
N TYR A 158 14.77 -16.51 -12.00
CA TYR A 158 15.08 -16.98 -13.35
C TYR A 158 15.71 -18.37 -13.30
N PHE A 159 15.08 -19.34 -13.97
CA PHE A 159 15.42 -20.76 -13.88
C PHE A 159 15.32 -21.50 -15.22
N ASP A 160 16.14 -22.53 -15.41
CA ASP A 160 16.07 -23.47 -16.54
C ASP A 160 16.46 -24.89 -16.12
N ASN A 161 15.75 -25.42 -15.11
CA ASN A 161 16.03 -26.73 -14.51
C ASN A 161 14.75 -27.50 -14.14
N ASP A 162 14.86 -28.83 -14.05
CA ASP A 162 13.72 -29.71 -13.73
C ASP A 162 13.12 -29.49 -12.33
N ARG A 163 13.90 -28.95 -11.37
CA ARG A 163 13.48 -28.78 -9.97
C ARG A 163 12.46 -27.65 -9.80
N LEU A 164 12.63 -26.55 -10.51
CA LEU A 164 11.76 -25.37 -10.44
C LEU A 164 10.96 -25.14 -11.74
N GLY A 165 11.57 -25.41 -12.89
CA GLY A 165 10.98 -25.26 -14.22
C GLY A 165 11.74 -24.27 -15.10
N HIS A 166 11.12 -23.93 -16.24
CA HIS A 166 11.68 -23.07 -17.28
C HIS A 166 11.05 -21.66 -17.21
N PHE A 167 11.78 -20.71 -16.64
CA PHE A 167 11.37 -19.32 -16.42
C PHE A 167 12.39 -18.29 -16.96
N PRO A 168 12.63 -18.22 -18.28
CA PRO A 168 13.53 -17.22 -18.87
C PRO A 168 12.99 -15.77 -18.79
N PHE A 169 11.71 -15.59 -18.43
CA PHE A 169 11.02 -14.29 -18.32
C PHE A 169 10.44 -14.06 -16.92
N SER A 170 11.22 -14.39 -15.88
CA SER A 170 10.82 -14.44 -14.47
C SER A 170 9.78 -15.52 -14.13
N ASP A 171 9.82 -16.01 -12.90
CA ASP A 171 8.78 -16.78 -12.22
C ASP A 171 7.72 -15.89 -11.52
N LEU A 172 7.86 -14.57 -11.62
CA LEU A 172 7.08 -13.52 -10.95
C LEU A 172 7.14 -13.64 -9.41
N GLY A 173 8.36 -13.79 -8.86
CA GLY A 173 8.57 -13.93 -7.43
C GLY A 173 7.94 -15.22 -6.89
N GLY A 174 8.15 -16.34 -7.56
CA GLY A 174 7.58 -17.64 -7.19
C GLY A 174 6.09 -17.83 -7.50
N ASN A 175 5.36 -16.83 -8.02
CA ASN A 175 3.94 -16.99 -8.38
C ASN A 175 3.72 -18.08 -9.45
N ARG A 176 4.71 -18.30 -10.32
CA ARG A 176 4.67 -19.34 -11.36
C ARG A 176 5.20 -20.71 -10.90
N ILE A 177 5.65 -20.85 -9.65
CA ILE A 177 6.16 -22.12 -9.11
C ILE A 177 5.01 -22.81 -8.34
N PRO A 178 4.34 -23.83 -8.91
CA PRO A 178 3.32 -24.58 -8.20
C PRO A 178 3.92 -25.45 -7.09
N ILE A 179 3.17 -25.68 -6.02
CA ILE A 179 3.55 -26.51 -4.86
C ILE A 179 2.33 -27.28 -4.32
N GLU A 180 2.57 -28.28 -3.48
CA GLU A 180 1.51 -28.91 -2.67
C GLU A 180 1.63 -28.46 -1.20
N SER A 181 0.64 -27.69 -0.72
CA SER A 181 0.56 -27.27 0.69
C SER A 181 -0.90 -27.12 1.15
N PRO A 182 -1.19 -27.15 2.46
CA PRO A 182 -2.56 -27.02 2.94
C PRO A 182 -3.13 -25.59 2.84
N CYS A 183 -2.29 -24.59 2.52
CA CYS A 183 -2.66 -23.18 2.55
C CYS A 183 -2.29 -22.37 1.30
N ALA A 184 -1.68 -22.99 0.28
CA ALA A 184 -1.24 -22.31 -0.93
C ALA A 184 -0.98 -23.33 -2.06
N ASN A 185 -1.24 -22.93 -3.30
CA ASN A 185 -0.98 -23.73 -4.51
C ASN A 185 0.27 -23.29 -5.29
N ASN A 186 0.91 -22.19 -4.88
CA ASN A 186 2.12 -21.65 -5.49
C ASN A 186 3.08 -21.12 -4.40
N LEU A 187 4.36 -21.01 -4.76
CA LEU A 187 5.42 -20.68 -3.82
C LEU A 187 5.28 -19.26 -3.24
N HIS A 188 4.84 -18.29 -4.05
CA HIS A 188 4.61 -16.91 -3.58
C HIS A 188 3.62 -16.92 -2.42
N ALA A 189 2.40 -17.42 -2.66
CA ALA A 189 1.31 -17.52 -1.69
C ALA A 189 1.63 -18.38 -0.44
N TYR A 190 2.68 -19.22 -0.49
CA TYR A 190 3.18 -19.94 0.68
C TYR A 190 4.14 -19.12 1.53
N TRP A 191 4.99 -18.30 0.92
CA TRP A 191 5.94 -17.42 1.60
C TRP A 191 5.27 -16.33 2.41
N ASP A 192 4.47 -15.58 1.67
CA ASP A 192 3.19 -15.05 2.08
C ASP A 192 2.68 -15.69 3.38
N SER A 193 2.31 -16.97 3.41
CA SER A 193 1.58 -17.54 4.57
C SER A 193 2.43 -17.71 5.85
N ALA A 194 3.71 -17.32 5.77
CA ALA A 194 4.74 -17.62 6.75
C ALA A 194 4.71 -19.11 7.12
N GLY A 195 4.63 -19.95 6.09
CA GLY A 195 4.52 -21.41 6.22
C GLY A 195 3.20 -21.85 6.86
N CYS A 196 2.07 -21.43 6.30
CA CYS A 196 0.70 -21.66 6.77
C CYS A 196 0.40 -21.22 8.21
N SER A 197 1.28 -20.42 8.82
CA SER A 197 1.20 -20.09 10.26
C SER A 197 0.43 -18.82 10.56
N TYR A 198 0.26 -17.93 9.57
CA TYR A 198 -0.33 -16.59 9.75
C TYR A 198 -1.39 -16.30 8.66
N VAL A 199 -2.44 -17.12 8.61
CA VAL A 199 -3.46 -17.14 7.53
C VAL A 199 -4.81 -16.51 7.94
N VAL A 200 -4.81 -15.44 8.75
CA VAL A 200 -6.07 -14.79 9.18
C VAL A 200 -6.34 -13.53 8.36
N ASN A 201 -7.50 -13.51 7.72
CA ASN A 201 -7.94 -12.39 6.91
C ASN A 201 -8.44 -11.23 7.78
N TRP A 202 -8.32 -10.02 7.25
CA TRP A 202 -9.02 -8.86 7.75
C TRP A 202 -10.50 -9.01 7.43
N SER A 203 -11.33 -8.51 8.34
CA SER A 203 -12.74 -8.32 8.13
C SER A 203 -13.22 -7.12 8.95
N PRO A 204 -14.40 -6.56 8.67
CA PRO A 204 -14.97 -5.52 9.51
C PRO A 204 -15.21 -5.92 10.98
N GLN A 205 -15.20 -7.22 11.32
CA GLN A 205 -15.39 -7.73 12.70
C GLN A 205 -14.09 -8.22 13.35
N ILE A 206 -13.00 -7.46 13.20
CA ILE A 206 -11.64 -7.90 13.56
C ILE A 206 -11.33 -8.00 15.07
N ASP A 207 -12.21 -7.56 15.98
CA ASP A 207 -11.87 -7.35 17.41
C ASP A 207 -11.25 -8.57 18.12
N ALA A 208 -11.80 -9.76 17.91
CA ALA A 208 -11.27 -11.00 18.49
C ALA A 208 -9.89 -11.35 17.93
N VAL A 209 -9.72 -11.19 16.61
CA VAL A 209 -8.44 -11.38 15.90
C VAL A 209 -7.41 -10.37 16.36
N ARG A 210 -7.78 -9.08 16.50
CA ARG A 210 -6.91 -8.00 16.96
C ARG A 210 -6.34 -8.29 18.34
N LYS A 211 -7.12 -8.85 19.27
CA LYS A 211 -6.63 -9.26 20.59
C LYS A 211 -5.55 -10.34 20.50
N GLN A 212 -5.75 -11.34 19.62
CA GLN A 212 -4.76 -12.40 19.40
C GLN A 212 -3.52 -11.87 18.67
N LEU A 213 -3.70 -11.03 17.65
CA LEU A 213 -2.63 -10.33 16.92
C LEU A 213 -1.73 -9.53 17.87
N THR A 214 -2.31 -8.70 18.75
CA THR A 214 -1.56 -7.95 19.77
C THR A 214 -0.73 -8.86 20.65
N ALA A 215 -1.31 -9.96 21.16
CA ALA A 215 -0.61 -10.92 22.01
C ALA A 215 0.54 -11.63 21.25
N ASN A 216 0.29 -12.03 20.00
CA ASN A 216 1.29 -12.66 19.13
C ASN A 216 2.45 -11.69 18.82
N ALA A 217 2.14 -10.44 18.47
CA ALA A 217 3.14 -9.40 18.23
C ALA A 217 4.03 -9.15 19.46
N THR A 218 3.44 -9.04 20.66
CA THR A 218 4.20 -8.91 21.91
C THR A 218 5.07 -10.14 22.18
N ALA A 219 4.58 -11.36 21.89
CA ALA A 219 5.37 -12.58 22.02
C ALA A 219 6.54 -12.64 21.02
N LEU A 220 6.34 -12.20 19.77
CA LEU A 220 7.40 -12.13 18.76
C LEU A 220 8.45 -11.07 19.10
N VAL A 221 8.05 -9.90 19.59
CA VAL A 221 8.97 -8.85 20.10
C VAL A 221 9.78 -9.35 21.30
N ALA A 222 9.19 -10.17 22.18
CA ALA A 222 9.90 -10.79 23.29
C ALA A 222 10.87 -11.90 22.84
N LYS A 223 10.50 -12.67 21.79
CA LYS A 223 11.35 -13.71 21.19
C LYS A 223 12.54 -13.10 20.43
N TYR A 224 12.32 -11.99 19.73
CA TYR A 224 13.32 -11.30 18.92
C TYR A 224 13.43 -9.82 19.33
N PRO A 225 14.06 -9.48 20.47
CA PRO A 225 14.31 -8.09 20.83
C PRO A 225 15.20 -7.39 19.80
N LYS A 226 15.25 -6.04 19.80
CA LYS A 226 16.15 -5.24 18.92
C LYS A 226 17.62 -5.71 18.96
N THR A 227 18.07 -6.24 20.11
CA THR A 227 19.42 -6.77 20.35
C THR A 227 19.59 -8.25 19.97
N SER A 228 18.58 -8.88 19.37
CA SER A 228 18.61 -10.27 18.92
C SER A 228 19.76 -10.52 17.94
N PRO A 229 20.51 -11.64 18.07
CA PRO A 229 21.50 -12.04 17.07
C PRO A 229 20.94 -12.15 15.64
N ALA A 230 19.64 -12.43 15.49
CA ALA A 230 18.95 -12.48 14.19
C ALA A 230 18.94 -11.12 13.45
N PHE A 231 19.19 -10.02 14.16
CA PHE A 231 19.22 -8.65 13.61
C PHE A 231 20.62 -8.01 13.63
N ALA A 232 21.66 -8.75 14.04
CA ALA A 232 23.03 -8.25 14.10
C ALA A 232 23.52 -7.80 12.70
N GLY A 233 23.84 -6.51 12.56
CA GLY A 233 24.22 -5.92 11.27
C GLY A 233 23.06 -5.72 10.28
N ARG A 234 21.82 -6.00 10.69
CA ARG A 234 20.60 -5.86 9.87
C ARG A 234 19.72 -4.72 10.36
N TYR A 235 19.50 -4.63 11.68
CA TYR A 235 18.79 -3.50 12.30
C TYR A 235 19.77 -2.39 12.70
N VAL A 236 19.43 -1.15 12.37
CA VAL A 236 20.15 0.05 12.80
C VAL A 236 19.12 0.99 13.40
N GLU A 237 19.28 1.34 14.68
CA GLU A 237 18.42 2.32 15.33
C GLU A 237 18.63 3.70 14.67
N ASP A 238 17.54 4.47 14.56
CA ASP A 238 17.54 5.83 14.02
C ASP A 238 17.98 5.99 12.54
N GLU A 239 18.11 4.92 11.76
CA GLU A 239 18.63 4.92 10.37
C GLU A 239 17.93 5.88 9.38
N LEU A 240 16.69 6.30 9.64
CA LEU A 240 15.96 7.28 8.83
C LEU A 240 16.19 8.75 9.25
N HIS A 241 16.85 9.03 10.37
CA HIS A 241 16.97 10.39 10.91
C HIS A 241 17.75 11.34 10.00
N ASP A 242 18.86 10.90 9.39
CA ASP A 242 19.64 11.76 8.49
C ASP A 242 18.84 12.14 7.23
N CYS A 243 18.11 11.18 6.67
CA CYS A 243 17.16 11.39 5.57
C CYS A 243 16.04 12.38 5.99
N TRP A 244 15.44 12.19 7.16
CA TRP A 244 14.36 13.05 7.66
C TRP A 244 14.82 14.47 7.97
N ASN A 245 15.97 14.61 8.64
CA ASN A 245 16.58 15.90 8.94
C ASN A 245 16.96 16.66 7.66
N ALA A 246 17.48 15.96 6.63
CA ALA A 246 17.74 16.55 5.32
C ALA A 246 16.46 17.02 4.61
N LEU A 247 15.33 16.33 4.79
CA LEU A 247 14.02 16.78 4.29
C LEU A 247 13.55 18.06 5.01
N LEU A 248 13.64 18.10 6.33
CA LEU A 248 13.23 19.26 7.14
C LEU A 248 14.12 20.49 6.92
N ALA A 249 15.42 20.30 6.64
CA ALA A 249 16.35 21.38 6.28
C ALA A 249 16.07 22.01 4.90
N GLY A 250 15.23 21.38 4.08
CA GLY A 250 14.84 21.89 2.75
C GLY A 250 16.03 22.07 1.80
N ARG A 251 16.01 23.13 0.99
CA ARG A 251 17.08 23.42 0.00
C ARG A 251 18.44 23.81 0.61
N ALA A 252 18.55 23.90 1.93
CA ALA A 252 19.82 24.15 2.62
C ALA A 252 20.66 22.87 2.82
N ALA A 253 20.08 21.69 2.59
CA ALA A 253 20.84 20.44 2.61
C ALA A 253 21.84 20.38 1.45
N THR A 254 23.11 20.11 1.76
CA THR A 254 24.18 19.88 0.77
C THR A 254 24.04 18.54 0.04
N VAL A 255 23.18 17.65 0.56
CA VAL A 255 22.89 16.32 0.02
C VAL A 255 21.42 16.28 -0.42
N LYS A 256 21.14 15.66 -1.56
CA LYS A 256 19.76 15.47 -2.05
C LYS A 256 19.03 14.47 -1.14
N PRO A 257 17.91 14.82 -0.51
CA PRO A 257 17.22 13.89 0.39
C PRO A 257 16.80 12.59 -0.29
N PHE A 258 16.41 12.65 -1.58
CA PHE A 258 16.04 11.45 -2.35
C PHE A 258 17.13 10.38 -2.34
N ASP A 259 18.40 10.75 -2.50
CA ASP A 259 19.50 9.79 -2.60
C ASP A 259 19.78 9.13 -1.24
N VAL A 260 19.73 9.91 -0.14
CA VAL A 260 19.91 9.40 1.24
C VAL A 260 18.76 8.48 1.64
N CYS A 261 17.52 8.92 1.46
CA CYS A 261 16.33 8.12 1.80
C CYS A 261 16.28 6.83 0.96
N LYS A 262 16.58 6.92 -0.34
CA LYS A 262 16.65 5.73 -1.23
C LYS A 262 17.72 4.75 -0.75
N GLN A 263 18.87 5.21 -0.25
CA GLN A 263 19.92 4.32 0.24
C GLN A 263 19.47 3.49 1.46
N VAL A 264 18.74 4.10 2.41
CA VAL A 264 18.19 3.39 3.58
C VAL A 264 17.18 2.33 3.12
N PHE A 265 16.17 2.70 2.33
CA PHE A 265 15.17 1.75 1.83
C PHE A 265 15.73 0.69 0.88
N PHE A 266 16.79 1.01 0.12
CA PHE A 266 17.53 0.03 -0.66
C PHE A 266 18.23 -0.99 0.25
N SER A 267 18.79 -0.55 1.38
CA SER A 267 19.40 -1.46 2.35
C SER A 267 18.40 -2.46 2.92
N TRP A 268 17.14 -2.06 3.17
CA TRP A 268 16.09 -2.95 3.66
C TRP A 268 15.73 -4.04 2.65
N SER A 269 15.52 -3.67 1.39
CA SER A 269 15.25 -4.67 0.33
C SER A 269 16.46 -5.54 0.02
N ASN A 270 17.68 -4.99 0.08
CA ASN A 270 18.92 -5.74 -0.11
C ASN A 270 19.16 -6.73 1.04
N ASP A 271 18.83 -6.36 2.27
CA ASP A 271 18.89 -7.20 3.46
C ASP A 271 17.97 -8.43 3.32
N THR A 272 16.69 -8.23 2.97
CA THR A 272 15.75 -9.32 2.70
C THR A 272 16.22 -10.20 1.53
N PHE A 273 16.69 -9.59 0.43
CA PHE A 273 17.18 -10.33 -0.73
C PHE A 273 18.35 -11.27 -0.35
N ASN A 274 19.37 -10.74 0.33
CA ASN A 274 20.59 -11.50 0.63
C ASN A 274 20.39 -12.58 1.71
N ASN A 275 19.44 -12.40 2.64
CA ASN A 275 19.21 -13.36 3.74
C ASN A 275 18.10 -14.38 3.45
N GLY A 276 17.14 -14.06 2.57
CA GLY A 276 15.94 -14.90 2.35
C GLY A 276 15.88 -15.60 0.99
N VAL A 277 16.23 -14.91 -0.10
CA VAL A 277 15.83 -15.33 -1.47
C VAL A 277 16.47 -16.65 -1.91
N GLU A 278 17.76 -16.87 -1.62
CA GLU A 278 18.43 -18.12 -1.98
C GLU A 278 17.77 -19.34 -1.31
N ARG A 279 17.52 -19.25 0.01
CA ARG A 279 16.90 -20.38 0.72
C ARG A 279 15.43 -20.53 0.35
N ALA A 280 14.70 -19.44 0.07
CA ALA A 280 13.35 -19.49 -0.47
C ALA A 280 13.26 -20.35 -1.75
N TYR A 281 14.23 -20.24 -2.66
CA TYR A 281 14.23 -21.03 -3.90
C TYR A 281 14.96 -22.37 -3.83
N THR A 282 15.89 -22.61 -2.91
CA THR A 282 16.69 -23.86 -2.88
C THR A 282 16.03 -25.00 -2.10
N GLY A 283 15.13 -24.71 -1.16
CA GLY A 283 14.53 -25.73 -0.28
C GLY A 283 13.25 -26.41 -0.78
N ILE A 284 12.85 -26.22 -2.05
CA ILE A 284 11.60 -26.74 -2.62
C ILE A 284 11.80 -27.37 -4.00
N THR A 285 10.80 -28.15 -4.44
CA THR A 285 10.65 -28.65 -5.81
C THR A 285 9.24 -28.29 -6.28
N ARG A 286 9.07 -27.94 -7.55
CA ARG A 286 7.73 -27.68 -8.13
C ARG A 286 6.83 -28.91 -7.97
N GLU A 287 5.52 -28.68 -7.89
CA GLU A 287 4.49 -29.75 -7.90
C GLU A 287 4.73 -30.84 -6.83
N SER A 288 5.36 -30.46 -5.71
CA SER A 288 5.77 -31.37 -4.64
C SER A 288 5.29 -30.84 -3.27
N PRO A 289 5.09 -31.73 -2.28
CA PRO A 289 4.88 -31.34 -0.89
C PRO A 289 6.02 -30.48 -0.35
N ILE A 290 5.67 -29.51 0.49
CA ILE A 290 6.67 -28.71 1.19
C ILE A 290 7.43 -29.56 2.23
N PRO A 291 8.79 -29.58 2.22
CA PRO A 291 9.58 -30.26 3.24
C PRO A 291 9.42 -29.66 4.65
N ASP A 292 9.45 -30.49 5.69
CA ASP A 292 9.28 -30.04 7.09
C ASP A 292 10.37 -29.06 7.55
N ASP A 293 11.63 -29.26 7.14
CA ASP A 293 12.76 -28.37 7.46
C ASP A 293 12.61 -27.00 6.78
N TYR A 294 12.03 -26.99 5.58
CA TYR A 294 11.71 -25.77 4.86
C TYR A 294 10.53 -25.04 5.50
N ALA A 295 9.44 -25.75 5.84
CA ALA A 295 8.28 -25.16 6.51
C ALA A 295 8.66 -24.53 7.86
N ALA A 296 9.48 -25.21 8.66
CA ALA A 296 10.01 -24.69 9.92
C ALA A 296 10.86 -23.42 9.69
N TRP A 297 11.75 -23.43 8.69
CA TRP A 297 12.58 -22.27 8.36
C TRP A 297 11.77 -21.08 7.83
N VAL A 298 10.79 -21.29 6.94
CA VAL A 298 9.91 -20.23 6.42
C VAL A 298 9.16 -19.55 7.57
N LYS A 299 8.60 -20.35 8.49
CA LYS A 299 7.93 -19.81 9.68
C LYS A 299 8.88 -18.99 10.54
N GLU A 300 10.06 -19.53 10.88
CA GLU A 300 11.02 -18.84 11.74
C GLU A 300 11.55 -17.55 11.09
N PHE A 301 11.91 -17.61 9.82
CA PHE A 301 12.42 -16.46 9.06
C PHE A 301 11.35 -15.39 8.89
N SER A 302 10.11 -15.76 8.52
CA SER A 302 9.01 -14.77 8.42
C SER A 302 8.68 -14.12 9.75
N GLU A 303 8.76 -14.84 10.88
CA GLU A 303 8.65 -14.21 12.22
C GLU A 303 9.76 -13.18 12.48
N GLN A 304 11.02 -13.48 12.11
CA GLN A 304 12.13 -12.53 12.21
C GLN A 304 11.90 -11.31 11.32
N GLN A 305 11.42 -11.53 10.09
CA GLN A 305 11.11 -10.49 9.12
C GLN A 305 9.95 -9.59 9.59
N PHE A 306 8.88 -10.16 10.18
CA PHE A 306 7.78 -9.37 10.77
C PHE A 306 8.28 -8.41 11.85
N VAL A 307 9.16 -8.89 12.74
CA VAL A 307 9.69 -8.06 13.83
C VAL A 307 10.68 -7.01 13.31
N LEU A 308 11.57 -7.38 12.39
CA LEU A 308 12.52 -6.44 11.77
C LEU A 308 11.80 -5.33 11.00
N ALA A 309 10.79 -5.69 10.21
CA ALA A 309 9.91 -4.75 9.51
C ALA A 309 9.17 -3.85 10.50
N GLY A 310 8.63 -4.43 11.58
CA GLY A 310 7.92 -3.69 12.63
C GLY A 310 8.82 -2.69 13.36
N TYR A 311 10.09 -3.02 13.64
CA TYR A 311 11.06 -2.08 14.22
C TYR A 311 11.44 -0.94 13.26
N ARG A 312 11.68 -1.26 11.98
CA ARG A 312 11.94 -0.29 10.91
C ARG A 312 10.76 0.66 10.69
N LEU A 313 9.54 0.12 10.61
CA LEU A 313 8.29 0.87 10.50
C LEU A 313 7.99 1.68 11.76
N GLY A 314 8.30 1.17 12.95
CA GLY A 314 8.16 1.90 14.22
C GLY A 314 8.96 3.20 14.23
N GLY A 315 10.26 3.14 13.91
CA GLY A 315 11.11 4.34 13.79
C GLY A 315 10.63 5.31 12.71
N LEU A 316 10.17 4.79 11.55
CA LEU A 316 9.55 5.59 10.50
C LEU A 316 8.32 6.36 11.02
N LEU A 317 7.39 5.67 11.69
CA LEU A 317 6.15 6.27 12.20
C LEU A 317 6.41 7.27 13.34
N GLN A 318 7.42 7.06 14.17
CA GLN A 318 7.84 8.03 15.20
C GLN A 318 8.29 9.36 14.56
N LEU A 319 9.07 9.31 13.47
CA LEU A 319 9.48 10.48 12.70
C LEU A 319 8.28 11.18 12.06
N VAL A 320 7.38 10.43 11.42
CA VAL A 320 6.15 10.98 10.82
C VAL A 320 5.27 11.67 11.87
N ALA A 321 5.07 11.04 13.03
CA ALA A 321 4.27 11.59 14.12
C ALA A 321 4.89 12.82 14.82
N SER A 322 6.19 13.07 14.67
CA SER A 322 6.85 14.28 15.19
C SER A 322 6.47 15.56 14.43
N ARG A 323 5.86 15.42 13.24
CA ARG A 323 5.52 16.56 12.37
C ARG A 323 4.10 17.05 12.62
N SER A 324 3.96 18.35 12.88
CA SER A 324 2.64 19.00 12.89
C SER A 324 2.05 19.08 11.48
N VAL A 325 1.06 18.22 11.20
CA VAL A 325 0.19 18.35 10.02
C VAL A 325 -0.90 19.37 10.31
N MET A 326 -1.36 20.11 9.30
CA MET A 326 -2.53 20.99 9.45
C MET A 326 -3.71 20.17 9.98
N SER A 327 -4.43 20.70 10.98
CA SER A 327 -5.72 20.16 11.38
C SER A 327 -6.65 20.10 10.17
N SER A 328 -7.50 19.07 10.12
CA SER A 328 -8.54 19.02 9.10
C SER A 328 -9.37 20.30 9.16
N PRO A 329 -9.80 20.90 8.02
CA PRO A 329 -10.95 21.78 8.03
C PRO A 329 -12.05 21.07 8.81
N GLY A 330 -12.67 21.75 9.78
CA GLY A 330 -13.61 21.13 10.72
C GLY A 330 -14.63 20.24 10.00
N ALA A 331 -14.98 19.12 10.63
CA ALA A 331 -15.74 17.98 10.08
C ALA A 331 -16.71 18.35 8.93
N PRO A 332 -16.77 17.55 7.85
CA PRO A 332 -17.55 17.87 6.66
C PRO A 332 -18.95 18.32 7.06
N HIS A 333 -19.32 19.54 6.64
CA HIS A 333 -20.57 20.16 7.05
C HIS A 333 -21.72 19.17 6.86
N PRO A 334 -22.58 18.94 7.88
CA PRO A 334 -23.65 17.97 7.77
C PRO A 334 -24.49 18.28 6.52
N PRO A 335 -24.89 17.26 5.75
CA PRO A 335 -25.52 17.44 4.45
C PRO A 335 -26.72 18.39 4.56
N GLY A 336 -26.60 19.57 3.93
CA GLY A 336 -27.59 20.66 4.01
C GLY A 336 -27.04 22.00 4.51
N GLN A 337 -25.90 22.05 5.20
CA GLN A 337 -25.30 23.32 5.66
C GLN A 337 -24.26 23.89 4.69
N TRP A 338 -24.75 24.49 3.60
CA TRP A 338 -23.93 25.35 2.74
C TRP A 338 -23.34 26.53 3.54
N THR A 339 -22.05 26.80 3.35
CA THR A 339 -21.38 27.98 3.90
C THR A 339 -22.05 29.27 3.40
N LEU A 340 -21.91 30.37 4.15
CA LEU A 340 -22.48 31.66 3.73
C LEU A 340 -21.96 32.09 2.34
N ALA A 341 -20.68 31.83 2.06
CA ALA A 341 -20.06 32.07 0.76
C ALA A 341 -20.69 31.23 -0.37
N ALA A 342 -20.94 29.94 -0.15
CA ALA A 342 -21.59 29.09 -1.16
C ALA A 342 -23.05 29.47 -1.40
N LYS A 343 -23.80 29.86 -0.35
CA LYS A 343 -25.16 30.42 -0.47
C LYS A 343 -25.16 31.71 -1.31
N LEU A 344 -24.23 32.63 -1.03
CA LEU A 344 -24.04 33.86 -1.80
C LEU A 344 -23.70 33.57 -3.27
N PHE A 345 -22.81 32.62 -3.53
CA PHE A 345 -22.41 32.23 -4.90
C PHE A 345 -23.58 31.65 -5.71
N ALA A 346 -24.39 30.78 -5.09
CA ALA A 346 -25.59 30.22 -5.71
C ALA A 346 -26.63 31.31 -6.03
N ILE A 347 -26.87 32.25 -5.09
CA ILE A 347 -27.77 33.39 -5.30
C ILE A 347 -27.27 34.29 -6.44
N LEU A 348 -25.96 34.60 -6.48
CA LEU A 348 -25.36 35.40 -7.54
C LEU A 348 -25.48 34.72 -8.92
N SER A 349 -25.30 33.40 -8.98
CA SER A 349 -25.45 32.63 -10.22
C SER A 349 -26.91 32.59 -10.71
N LEU A 350 -27.88 32.47 -9.80
CA LEU A 350 -29.31 32.58 -10.11
C LEU A 350 -29.68 33.98 -10.61
N LEU A 351 -29.20 35.03 -9.95
CA LEU A 351 -29.43 36.42 -10.38
C LEU A 351 -28.82 36.68 -11.77
N LEU A 352 -27.60 36.19 -12.02
CA LEU A 352 -26.95 36.30 -13.33
C LEU A 352 -27.74 35.57 -14.43
N ALA A 353 -28.22 34.35 -14.16
CA ALA A 353 -29.05 33.60 -15.11
C ALA A 353 -30.36 34.32 -15.44
N VAL A 354 -31.03 34.92 -14.45
CA VAL A 354 -32.23 35.75 -14.66
C VAL A 354 -31.90 37.01 -15.47
N LEU A 355 -30.77 37.66 -15.20
CA LEU A 355 -30.33 38.85 -15.94
C LEU A 355 -30.06 38.52 -17.42
N VAL A 356 -29.36 37.41 -17.68
CA VAL A 356 -29.10 36.88 -19.03
C VAL A 356 -30.41 36.54 -19.75
N ALA A 357 -31.37 35.91 -19.08
CA ALA A 357 -32.68 35.60 -19.65
C ALA A 357 -33.50 36.87 -20.00
N MET A 358 -33.41 37.93 -19.18
CA MET A 358 -34.04 39.23 -19.47
C MET A 358 -33.37 39.96 -20.65
N LEU A 359 -32.03 39.89 -20.75
CA LEU A 359 -31.28 40.40 -21.89
C LEU A 359 -31.65 39.67 -23.18
N LEU A 360 -31.69 38.33 -23.17
CA LEU A 360 -32.15 37.52 -24.30
C LEU A 360 -33.58 37.86 -24.72
N ARG A 361 -34.53 38.01 -23.77
CA ARG A 361 -35.90 38.45 -24.09
C ARG A 361 -35.93 39.84 -24.73
N SER A 362 -35.12 40.78 -24.23
CA SER A 362 -35.03 42.14 -24.80
C SER A 362 -34.46 42.13 -26.22
N VAL A 363 -33.39 41.36 -26.46
CA VAL A 363 -32.78 41.19 -27.80
C VAL A 363 -33.77 40.53 -28.77
N LEU A 364 -34.47 39.47 -28.35
CA LEU A 364 -35.50 38.82 -29.17
C LEU A 364 -36.68 39.74 -29.48
N LYS A 365 -37.09 40.60 -28.53
CA LYS A 365 -38.13 41.61 -28.75
C LYS A 365 -37.67 42.70 -29.73
N LEU A 366 -36.43 43.22 -29.61
CA LEU A 366 -35.87 44.13 -30.60
C LEU A 366 -35.82 43.49 -31.99
N ARG A 367 -35.32 42.25 -32.11
CA ARG A 367 -35.27 41.52 -33.38
C ARG A 367 -36.66 41.37 -34.00
N ARG A 368 -37.67 41.03 -33.20
CA ARG A 368 -39.05 40.91 -33.67
C ARG A 368 -39.59 42.26 -34.17
N ASN A 369 -39.39 43.34 -33.41
CA ASN A 369 -39.82 44.68 -33.83
C ASN A 369 -39.14 45.12 -35.13
N LEU A 370 -37.85 44.83 -35.32
CA LEU A 370 -37.12 45.13 -36.57
C LEU A 370 -37.66 44.33 -37.77
N VAL A 371 -38.07 43.07 -37.56
CA VAL A 371 -38.73 42.26 -38.60
C VAL A 371 -40.14 42.78 -38.90
N GLU A 372 -40.91 43.19 -37.89
CA GLU A 372 -42.24 43.81 -38.10
C GLU A 372 -42.14 45.16 -38.85
N VAL A 373 -41.12 45.99 -38.57
CA VAL A 373 -40.84 47.22 -39.37
C VAL A 373 -40.47 46.87 -40.81
N SER A 374 -39.58 45.89 -41.03
CA SER A 374 -39.21 45.42 -42.38
C SER A 374 -40.40 44.88 -43.20
N LEU A 375 -41.45 44.37 -42.55
CA LEU A 375 -42.67 43.89 -43.21
C LEU A 375 -43.68 45.01 -43.47
N VAL A 376 -43.63 46.11 -42.72
CA VAL A 376 -44.49 47.29 -42.91
C VAL A 376 -43.91 48.26 -43.94
N GLU A 377 -42.58 48.34 -44.09
CA GLU A 377 -41.91 49.24 -45.06
C GLU A 377 -41.78 48.66 -46.48
N GLY A 378 -42.30 47.46 -46.75
CA GLY A 378 -42.59 47.02 -48.12
C GLY A 378 -41.38 46.91 -49.07
N ILE A 379 -40.22 46.48 -48.58
CA ILE A 379 -39.05 46.23 -49.43
C ILE A 379 -39.17 44.83 -50.07
N ASP A 380 -39.53 44.82 -51.35
CA ASP A 380 -39.54 43.63 -52.20
C ASP A 380 -38.10 43.12 -52.46
N PRO A 381 -37.77 41.84 -52.18
CA PRO A 381 -36.46 41.26 -52.49
C PRO A 381 -36.26 40.91 -53.99
N HIS A 382 -37.14 41.34 -54.89
CA HIS A 382 -37.04 41.12 -56.34
C HIS A 382 -37.08 42.41 -57.19
N VAL A 383 -36.20 43.37 -56.89
CA VAL A 383 -35.68 44.38 -57.85
C VAL A 383 -34.17 44.53 -57.69
#